data_AF-A0A8H2RKK8-F1
#
_entry.id   AF-A0A8H2RKK8-F1
#
_cell.length_a   1.000
_cell.length_b   1.000
_cell.length_c   1.000
_cell.angle_alpha   90.00
_cell.angle_beta   90.00
_cell.angle_gamma   90.00
#
_symmetry.space_group_name_H-M   'P 1'
#
loop_
_entity.id
_entity.type
_entity.pdbx_description
1 polymer ?
#
loop_
_entity_poly.entity_id
_entity_poly.type
_entity_poly.pdbx_seq_one_letter_code
_entity_poly.pdbx_strand_id
1 'polypeptide(L)' 'MPSPDDPTPALLSRLNQNIMALGCAIEEIGIWIKQRGSTEVSIRIEDHLAVITANADFIAEAIAELIARCEPEEEEDPED' A
#
# COMPACT_ATOMS: atom_id res chain seq x y z
N MET A 1 5.09 22.83 -6.25
CA MET A 1 5.27 21.78 -5.23
C MET A 1 4.00 21.69 -4.41
N PRO A 2 3.61 20.50 -3.91
CA PRO A 2 2.51 20.37 -2.97
C PRO A 2 2.75 21.28 -1.77
N SER A 3 1.71 21.96 -1.30
CA SER A 3 1.77 22.74 -0.05
C SER A 3 2.00 21.77 1.13
N PRO A 4 2.68 22.16 2.22
CA PRO A 4 2.77 21.34 3.44
C PRO A 4 1.41 20.91 4.01
N ASP A 5 0.32 21.62 3.65
CA ASP A 5 -1.07 21.28 3.98
C ASP A 5 -1.79 20.42 2.92
N ASP A 6 -1.09 19.87 1.92
CA ASP A 6 -1.70 19.01 0.91
C ASP A 6 -2.19 17.69 1.55
N PRO A 7 -3.51 17.40 1.57
CA PRO A 7 -4.03 16.17 2.15
C PRO A 7 -3.73 14.92 1.30
N THR A 8 -3.20 15.09 0.08
CA THR A 8 -2.98 14.00 -0.88
C THR A 8 -2.12 12.85 -0.34
N PRO A 9 -0.94 13.08 0.28
CA PRO A 9 -0.15 11.97 0.83
C PRO A 9 -0.87 11.21 1.94
N ALA A 10 -1.61 11.91 2.80
CA ALA A 10 -2.40 11.30 3.87
C ALA A 10 -3.57 10.47 3.32
N LEU A 11 -4.27 10.97 2.30
CA LEU A 11 -5.34 10.23 1.61
C LEU A 11 -4.81 8.98 0.91
N LEU A 12 -3.69 9.08 0.19
CA LEU A 12 -3.05 7.94 -0.47
C LEU A 12 -2.59 6.90 0.54
N SER A 13 -2.02 7.31 1.68
CA SER A 13 -1.63 6.41 2.77
C SER A 13 -2.83 5.63 3.33
N ARG A 14 -3.97 6.30 3.56
CA ARG A 14 -5.21 5.65 3.99
C ARG A 14 -5.76 4.68 2.94
N LEU A 15 -5.69 5.03 1.66
CA LEU A 15 -6.10 4.12 0.58
C LEU A 15 -5.21 2.88 0.52
N ASN A 16 -3.89 3.05 0.68
CA ASN A 16 -2.96 1.91 0.71
C ASN A 16 -3.24 0.97 1.89
N GLN A 17 -3.53 1.53 3.08
CA GLN A 17 -3.94 0.76 4.26
C GLN A 17 -5.22 -0.05 3.99
N ASN A 18 -6.20 0.53 3.30
CA ASN A 18 -7.41 -0.19 2.92
C ASN A 18 -7.11 -1.34 1.94
N ILE A 19 -6.22 -1.13 0.97
CA ILE A 19 -5.81 -2.20 0.03
C ILE A 19 -5.16 -3.36 0.78
N MET A 20 -4.26 -3.07 1.72
CA MET A 20 -3.62 -4.09 2.56
C MET A 20 -4.65 -4.86 3.39
N ALA A 21 -5.57 -4.16 4.06
CA ALA A 21 -6.61 -4.79 4.86
C ALA A 21 -7.54 -5.68 4.02
N LEU A 22 -7.90 -5.23 2.81
CA LEU A 22 -8.68 -6.02 1.86
C LEU A 22 -7.90 -7.24 1.38
N GLY A 23 -6.60 -7.11 1.12
CA GLY A 23 -5.70 -8.22 0.79
C GLY A 23 -5.74 -9.32 1.86
N CYS A 24 -5.56 -8.95 3.13
CA CYS A 24 -5.64 -9.90 4.25
C CYS A 24 -7.02 -10.57 4.35
N ALA A 25 -8.10 -9.81 4.24
CA ALA A 25 -9.46 -10.38 4.28
C ALA A 25 -9.72 -11.36 3.13
N ILE A 26 -9.22 -11.06 1.93
CA ILE A 26 -9.33 -11.94 0.77
C ILE A 26 -8.47 -13.20 0.95
N GLU A 27 -7.29 -13.08 1.54
CA GLU A 27 -6.42 -14.22 1.87
C GLU A 27 -7.12 -15.19 2.84
N GLU A 28 -7.71 -14.69 3.93
CA GLU A 28 -8.47 -15.50 4.88
C GLU A 28 -9.64 -16.24 4.20
N ILE A 29 -10.38 -15.55 3.32
CA ILE A 29 -11.46 -16.15 2.53
C ILE A 29 -10.90 -17.23 1.58
N GLY A 30 -9.77 -16.96 0.92
CA GLY A 30 -9.09 -17.91 0.04
C GLY A 30 -8.69 -19.19 0.75
N ILE A 31 -8.15 -19.08 1.97
CA ILE A 31 -7.81 -20.21 2.84
C ILE A 31 -9.08 -21.00 3.20
N TRP A 32 -10.16 -20.32 3.58
CA TRP A 32 -11.44 -20.98 3.91
C TRP A 32 -12.03 -21.74 2.70
N ILE A 33 -11.96 -21.15 1.51
CA ILE A 33 -12.38 -21.78 0.24
C ILE A 33 -11.54 -23.03 -0.06
N LYS A 34 -10.21 -22.95 0.13
CA LYS A 34 -9.28 -24.07 -0.05
C LYS A 34 -9.60 -25.23 0.88
N GLN A 35 -9.89 -24.95 2.16
CA GLN A 35 -10.28 -25.94 3.16
C GLN A 35 -11.59 -26.66 2.81
N ARG A 36 -12.47 -26.03 2.01
CA ARG A 36 -13.72 -26.63 1.52
C ARG A 36 -13.55 -27.47 0.25
N GLY A 37 -12.31 -27.66 -0.21
CA GLY A 37 -11.98 -28.48 -1.38
C GLY A 37 -12.05 -27.74 -2.72
N SER A 38 -12.29 -26.42 -2.71
CA SER A 38 -12.34 -25.61 -3.93
C SER A 38 -10.96 -25.06 -4.28
N THR A 39 -10.05 -25.98 -4.65
CA THR A 39 -8.63 -25.66 -4.89
C THR A 39 -8.42 -24.74 -6.10
N GLU A 40 -9.19 -24.89 -7.17
CA GLU A 40 -9.09 -24.02 -8.35
C GLU A 40 -9.44 -22.57 -8.00
N VAL A 41 -10.50 -22.36 -7.21
CA VAL A 41 -10.89 -21.01 -6.78
C VAL A 41 -9.85 -20.42 -5.83
N SER A 42 -9.29 -21.22 -4.91
CA SER A 42 -8.23 -20.72 -4.03
C SER A 42 -6.96 -20.34 -4.80
N ILE A 43 -6.57 -21.09 -5.82
CA ILE A 43 -5.41 -20.74 -6.68
C ILE A 43 -5.66 -19.41 -7.38
N ARG A 44 -6.85 -19.21 -7.96
CA ARG A 44 -7.18 -17.93 -8.58
C ARG A 44 -7.16 -16.75 -7.60
N ILE A 45 -7.58 -16.98 -6.36
CA ILE A 45 -7.48 -15.97 -5.30
C ILE A 45 -6.01 -15.68 -4.97
N GLU A 46 -5.17 -16.72 -4.81
CA GLU A 46 -3.72 -16.57 -4.60
C GLU A 46 -3.06 -15.77 -5.74
N ASP A 47 -3.40 -16.04 -7.00
CA ASP A 47 -2.89 -15.30 -8.16
C ASP A 47 -3.30 -13.82 -8.14
N HIS A 48 -4.55 -13.52 -7.78
CA HIS A 48 -5.03 -12.14 -7.66
C HIS A 48 -4.42 -11.42 -6.46
N LEU A 49 -4.21 -12.11 -5.33
CA LEU A 49 -3.52 -11.57 -4.16
C LEU A 49 -2.08 -11.20 -4.50
N ALA A 50 -1.37 -12.00 -5.29
CA ALA A 50 -0.02 -11.66 -5.72
C ALA A 50 0.04 -10.30 -6.45
N VAL A 51 -0.94 -10.03 -7.32
CA VAL A 51 -1.06 -8.74 -8.03
C VAL A 51 -1.42 -7.62 -7.06
N ILE A 52 -2.35 -7.85 -6.13
CA ILE A 52 -2.77 -6.84 -5.14
C ILE A 52 -1.58 -6.47 -4.24
N THR A 53 -0.84 -7.45 -3.73
CA THR A 53 0.34 -7.24 -2.88
C THR A 53 1.42 -6.45 -3.63
N ALA A 54 1.77 -6.86 -4.85
CA ALA A 54 2.76 -6.15 -5.65
C ALA A 54 2.37 -4.67 -5.89
N ASN A 55 1.08 -4.40 -6.11
CA ASN A 55 0.59 -3.03 -6.25
C ASN A 55 0.63 -2.26 -4.91
N ALA A 56 0.28 -2.90 -3.81
CA ALA A 56 0.28 -2.26 -2.49
C ALA A 56 1.71 -1.90 -2.04
N ASP A 57 2.68 -2.75 -2.33
CA ASP A 57 4.10 -2.50 -2.07
C ASP A 57 4.60 -1.31 -2.90
N PHE A 58 4.33 -1.31 -4.21
CA PHE A 58 4.67 -0.19 -5.08
C PHE A 58 4.02 1.13 -4.64
N ILE A 59 2.75 1.11 -4.25
CA ILE A 59 2.04 2.30 -3.76
C ILE A 59 2.68 2.80 -2.46
N ALA A 60 3.09 1.91 -1.55
CA ALA A 60 3.77 2.28 -0.32
C ALA A 60 5.08 3.02 -0.60
N GLU A 61 5.90 2.50 -1.52
CA GLU A 61 7.15 3.13 -1.95
C GLU A 61 6.90 4.50 -2.59
N ALA A 62 5.94 4.59 -3.51
CA ALA A 62 5.60 5.85 -4.18
C ALA A 62 5.07 6.93 -3.22
N ILE A 63 4.34 6.53 -2.17
CA ILE A 63 3.89 7.45 -1.10
C ILE A 63 5.08 7.92 -0.28
N ALA A 64 6.02 7.05 0.06
CA ALA A 64 7.22 7.42 0.80
C ALA A 64 8.06 8.45 0.02
N GLU A 65 8.27 8.22 -1.28
CA GLU A 65 8.93 9.20 -2.15
C GLU A 65 8.17 10.52 -2.27
N LEU A 66 6.83 10.47 -2.31
CA LEU A 66 6.01 11.67 -2.33
C LEU A 66 6.18 12.50 -1.04
N ILE A 67 6.16 11.86 0.12
CA ILE A 67 6.34 12.52 1.42
C ILE A 67 7.74 13.12 1.51
N ALA A 68 8.78 12.37 1.14
CA ALA A 68 10.16 12.85 1.18
C ALA A 68 10.39 14.09 0.31
N ARG A 69 9.68 14.21 -0.83
CA ARG A 69 9.74 15.42 -1.68
C ARG A 69 8.94 16.62 -1.14
N CYS A 70 8.06 16.39 -0.17
CA CYS A 70 7.25 17.43 0.46
C CYS A 70 7.90 17.98 1.73
N GLU A 71 8.87 17.29 2.31
CA GLU A 71 9.69 17.80 3.41
C GLU A 71 10.77 18.73 2.82
N PRO A 72 10.87 20.00 3.28
CA PRO A 72 11.95 20.88 2.84
C PRO A 72 13.28 20.32 3.36
N GLU A 73 14.34 20.36 2.52
CA GLU A 73 15.71 20.15 2.98
C GLU A 73 15.97 21.17 4.11
N GLU A 74 16.33 20.70 5.30
CA GLU A 74 16.82 21.58 6.36
C GLU A 74 18.04 22.32 5.79
N GLU A 75 17.90 23.64 5.56
CA GLU A 75 19.05 24.48 5.24
C GLU A 75 20.01 24.37 6.43
N GLU A 76 21.12 23.63 6.26
CA GLU A 76 22.25 23.70 7.19
C GLU A 76 22.70 25.16 7.21
N ASP A 77 22.38 25.86 8.31
CA ASP A 77 22.81 27.23 8.56
C ASP A 77 24.35 27.23 8.58
N PRO A 78 25.03 27.92 7.64
CA PRO A 78 26.49 27.86 7.53
C PRO A 78 27.25 28.61 8.64
N GLU A 79 26.58 29.04 9.71
CA GLU A 79 27.19 29.76 10.84
C GLU A 79 27.03 29.03 12.20
N ASP A 80 27.82 27.97 12.40
CA ASP A 80 28.28 27.48 13.72
C ASP A 80 29.82 27.33 13.75
#